data_AF-D3CVE8-F1
#
_entry.id   AF-D3CVE8-F1
#
_cell.length_a   1.000
_cell.length_b   1.000
_cell.length_c   1.000
_cell.angle_alpha   90.00
_cell.angle_beta   90.00
_cell.angle_gamma   90.00
#
_symmetry.space_group_name_H-M   'P 1'
#
loop_
_entity.id
_entity.type
_entity.pdbx_description
1 polymer ?
#
loop_
_entity_poly.entity_id
_entity_poly.type
_entity_poly.pdbx_seq_one_letter_code
_entity_poly.pdbx_strand_id
1 'polypeptide(L)'
;MQRIARRVGLLGTVRVAAESGDDLVVIGTRYRPAAGVWTLYRDREPVGQVAVLGIAAQGARSVPHLAEPLPVDLRVGDEIGERMVTVIVGTVAGPPFLFVLGNVATLGIRLGVPAYVAIPVAPSDDLSVQRSPIRPR
;
A
#
# COMPACT_ATOMS: atom_id res chain seq x y z
N MET A 1 1.30 -2.18 -11.63
CA MET A 1 2.08 -2.83 -10.54
C MET A 1 1.46 -4.13 -10.02
N GLN A 2 0.14 -4.24 -9.80
CA GLN A 2 -0.50 -5.50 -9.32
C GLN A 2 -0.28 -6.74 -10.22
N ARG A 3 -0.11 -6.58 -11.55
CA ARG A 3 0.26 -7.70 -12.45
C ARG A 3 1.59 -8.37 -12.08
N ILE A 4 2.55 -7.60 -11.55
CA ILE A 4 3.83 -8.14 -11.09
C ILE A 4 3.57 -8.92 -9.81
N ALA A 5 2.90 -8.33 -8.81
CA ALA A 5 2.54 -8.99 -7.55
C ALA A 5 1.79 -10.33 -7.75
N ARG A 6 0.90 -10.40 -8.76
CA ARG A 6 0.21 -11.65 -9.15
C ARG A 6 1.15 -12.69 -9.74
N ARG A 7 2.12 -12.28 -10.59
CA ARG A 7 3.13 -13.17 -11.18
C ARG A 7 4.14 -13.70 -10.16
N VAL A 8 4.51 -12.91 -9.15
CA VAL A 8 5.45 -13.32 -8.09
C VAL A 8 4.78 -14.01 -6.90
N GLY A 9 3.47 -14.33 -6.98
CA GLY A 9 2.78 -15.09 -5.94
C GLY A 9 2.57 -14.33 -4.62
N LEU A 10 2.61 -13.00 -4.67
CA LEU A 10 2.44 -12.12 -3.51
C LEU A 10 0.96 -11.85 -3.19
N LEU A 11 0.07 -12.07 -4.16
CA LEU A 11 -1.39 -12.03 -4.00
C LEU A 11 -1.94 -13.46 -4.03
N GLY A 12 -2.63 -13.84 -2.96
CA GLY A 12 -3.48 -15.03 -2.91
C GLY A 12 -4.86 -14.70 -3.49
N THR A 13 -5.45 -15.66 -4.19
CA THR A 13 -6.86 -15.57 -4.62
C THR A 13 -7.72 -16.30 -3.62
N VAL A 14 -8.79 -15.67 -3.14
CA VAL A 14 -9.79 -16.27 -2.27
C VAL A 14 -10.51 -17.38 -3.04
N ARG A 15 -10.49 -18.60 -2.50
CA ARG A 15 -11.06 -19.79 -3.15
C ARG A 15 -12.38 -20.23 -2.54
N VAL A 16 -12.63 -19.85 -1.30
CA VAL A 16 -13.88 -20.09 -0.57
C VAL A 16 -14.35 -18.74 -0.04
N ALA A 17 -15.64 -18.43 -0.20
CA ALA A 17 -16.20 -17.23 0.40
C ALA A 17 -16.04 -17.28 1.92
N ALA A 18 -15.75 -16.14 2.53
CA ALA A 18 -15.62 -15.99 3.97
C ALA A 18 -16.51 -14.81 4.40
N GLU A 19 -17.25 -14.98 5.48
CA GLU A 19 -18.14 -13.95 5.99
C GLU A 19 -17.38 -13.01 6.93
N SER A 20 -17.89 -11.79 7.07
CA SER A 20 -17.39 -10.86 8.07
C SER A 20 -17.57 -11.48 9.46
N GLY A 21 -16.48 -11.54 10.23
CA GLY A 21 -16.44 -12.26 11.51
C GLY A 21 -15.66 -13.57 11.46
N ASP A 22 -15.34 -14.11 10.28
CA ASP A 22 -14.52 -15.33 10.17
C ASP A 22 -13.05 -15.05 10.56
N ASP A 23 -12.43 -16.01 11.23
CA ASP A 23 -11.02 -16.00 11.65
C ASP A 23 -10.12 -16.82 10.70
N LEU A 24 -10.74 -17.43 9.68
CA LEU A 24 -10.11 -18.35 8.75
C LEU A 24 -10.51 -17.98 7.32
N VAL A 25 -9.52 -17.79 6.45
CA VAL A 25 -9.76 -17.54 5.02
C VAL A 25 -9.05 -18.62 4.21
N VAL A 26 -9.73 -19.21 3.23
CA VAL A 26 -9.11 -20.21 2.34
C VAL A 26 -8.67 -19.54 1.05
N ILE A 27 -7.36 -19.47 0.85
CA ILE A 27 -6.75 -18.90 -0.35
C ILE A 27 -6.08 -19.99 -1.19
N GLY A 28 -5.83 -19.67 -2.45
CA GLY A 28 -5.00 -20.48 -3.34
C GLY A 28 -3.55 -20.59 -2.83
N THR A 29 -2.75 -21.36 -3.58
CA THR A 29 -1.37 -21.65 -3.22
C THR A 29 -0.54 -20.37 -3.14
N ARG A 30 0.08 -20.14 -1.99
CA ARG A 30 1.05 -19.05 -1.81
C ARG A 30 2.44 -19.64 -1.62
N TYR A 31 3.43 -19.09 -2.31
CA TYR A 31 4.80 -19.60 -2.27
C TYR A 31 5.56 -19.17 -1.00
N ARG A 32 5.01 -18.21 -0.24
CA ARG A 32 5.63 -17.68 0.98
C ARG A 32 4.64 -17.60 2.13
N PRO A 33 4.88 -18.32 3.24
CA PRO A 33 4.17 -18.07 4.49
C PRO A 33 4.66 -16.74 5.06
N ALA A 34 3.76 -15.78 5.26
CA ALA A 34 4.12 -14.48 5.81
C ALA A 34 3.04 -14.04 6.81
N ALA A 35 3.38 -14.10 8.09
CA ALA A 35 2.60 -13.44 9.12
C ALA A 35 2.77 -11.91 8.97
N GLY A 36 1.69 -11.15 9.14
CA GLY A 36 1.71 -9.70 8.98
C GLY A 36 0.38 -9.11 8.56
N VAL A 37 0.37 -7.80 8.28
CA VAL A 37 -0.83 -7.08 7.85
C VAL A 37 -1.05 -7.25 6.35
N TRP A 38 -2.16 -7.87 6.02
CA TRP A 38 -2.57 -8.16 4.67
C TRP A 38 -3.70 -7.22 4.27
N THR A 39 -3.68 -6.77 3.02
CA THR A 39 -4.73 -5.94 2.43
C THR A 39 -5.63 -6.81 1.58
N LEU A 40 -6.93 -6.64 1.77
CA LEU A 40 -8.00 -7.23 1.00
C LEU A 40 -8.28 -6.34 -0.20
N TYR A 41 -8.34 -6.92 -1.39
CA TYR A 41 -8.62 -6.23 -2.65
C TYR A 41 -9.84 -6.86 -3.32
N ARG A 42 -10.78 -6.01 -3.73
CA ARG A 42 -11.89 -6.36 -4.61
C ARG A 42 -11.77 -5.53 -5.86
N ASP A 43 -11.75 -6.17 -7.03
CA ASP A 43 -11.62 -5.47 -8.31
C ASP A 43 -10.45 -4.47 -8.37
N ARG A 44 -9.36 -4.76 -7.65
CA ARG A 44 -8.14 -3.94 -7.46
C ARG A 44 -8.24 -2.78 -6.47
N GLU A 45 -9.40 -2.57 -5.87
CA GLU A 45 -9.62 -1.54 -4.84
C GLU A 45 -9.43 -2.14 -3.44
N PRO A 46 -8.68 -1.48 -2.54
CA PRO A 46 -8.49 -1.97 -1.18
C PRO A 46 -9.79 -1.85 -0.39
N VAL A 47 -10.35 -2.98 0.03
CA VAL A 47 -11.62 -3.05 0.79
C VAL A 47 -11.41 -3.21 2.29
N GLY A 48 -10.21 -3.61 2.72
CA GLY A 48 -9.92 -3.80 4.14
C GLY A 48 -8.49 -4.26 4.40
N GLN A 49 -8.13 -4.32 5.68
CA GLN A 49 -6.87 -4.88 6.15
C GLN A 49 -7.12 -5.89 7.27
N VAL A 50 -6.28 -6.90 7.34
CA VAL A 50 -6.40 -8.00 8.29
C VAL A 50 -5.01 -8.45 8.71
N ALA A 51 -4.80 -8.65 10.00
CA ALA A 51 -3.56 -9.21 10.53
C ALA A 51 -3.61 -10.75 10.45
N VAL A 52 -2.62 -11.34 9.77
CA VAL A 52 -2.46 -12.79 9.65
C VAL A 52 -1.38 -13.25 10.64
N LEU A 53 -1.74 -14.17 11.54
CA LEU A 53 -0.83 -14.73 12.54
C LEU A 53 0.06 -15.84 11.96
N GLY A 54 -0.47 -16.59 11.00
CA GLY A 54 0.21 -17.71 10.39
C GLY A 54 -0.60 -18.31 9.26
N ILE A 55 0.00 -19.24 8.52
CA ILE A 55 -0.66 -19.93 7.41
C ILE A 55 -0.47 -21.42 7.57
N ALA A 56 -1.58 -22.15 7.60
CA ALA A 56 -1.56 -23.60 7.43
C ALA A 56 -1.60 -23.94 5.93
N ALA A 57 -0.68 -24.77 5.46
CA ALA A 57 -0.75 -25.34 4.12
C ALA A 57 -1.61 -26.60 4.15
N GLN A 58 -2.66 -26.65 3.31
CA GLN A 58 -3.54 -27.80 3.16
C GLN A 58 -3.54 -28.23 1.69
N GLY A 59 -2.52 -29.01 1.30
CA GLY A 59 -2.29 -29.39 -0.09
C GLY A 59 -1.97 -28.19 -0.99
N ALA A 60 -2.76 -27.99 -2.05
CA ALA A 60 -2.64 -26.84 -2.94
C ALA A 60 -3.29 -25.54 -2.40
N ARG A 61 -3.88 -25.58 -1.20
CA ARG A 61 -4.55 -24.44 -0.56
C ARG A 61 -3.74 -23.93 0.61
N SER A 62 -3.84 -22.64 0.86
CA SER A 62 -3.24 -22.00 2.03
C SER A 62 -4.38 -21.41 2.87
N VAL A 63 -4.36 -21.66 4.18
CA VAL A 63 -5.39 -21.23 5.13
C VAL A 63 -4.72 -20.29 6.14
N PRO A 64 -4.71 -18.97 5.89
CA PRO A 64 -4.32 -17.98 6.87
C PRO A 64 -5.24 -18.00 8.10
N HIS A 65 -4.61 -18.06 9.27
CA HIS A 65 -5.24 -17.79 10.56
C HIS A 65 -5.14 -16.30 10.86
N LEU A 66 -6.28 -15.66 11.08
CA LEU A 66 -6.38 -14.24 11.32
C LEU A 66 -6.25 -13.94 12.81
N ALA A 67 -5.60 -12.83 13.14
CA ALA A 67 -5.52 -12.33 14.51
C ALA A 67 -6.84 -11.68 14.95
N GLU A 68 -7.55 -11.12 13.99
CA GLU A 68 -8.79 -10.38 14.18
C GLU A 68 -9.84 -10.93 13.20
N PRO A 69 -11.13 -10.91 13.59
CA PRO A 69 -12.21 -11.32 12.71
C PRO A 69 -12.25 -10.50 11.43
N LEU A 70 -12.64 -11.13 10.33
CA LEU A 70 -12.67 -10.52 9.02
C LEU A 70 -13.56 -9.26 9.02
N PRO A 71 -13.04 -8.08 8.62
CA PRO A 71 -13.80 -6.83 8.71
C PRO A 71 -14.87 -6.69 7.60
N VAL A 72 -14.80 -7.52 6.55
CA VAL A 72 -15.68 -7.46 5.39
C VAL A 72 -15.89 -8.86 4.83
N ASP A 73 -17.06 -9.11 4.23
CA ASP A 73 -17.32 -10.37 3.51
C ASP A 73 -16.39 -10.49 2.30
N LEU A 74 -15.74 -11.64 2.15
CA LEU A 74 -14.88 -11.97 1.01
C LEU A 74 -15.59 -12.90 0.04
N ARG A 75 -15.47 -12.56 -1.25
CA ARG A 75 -16.02 -13.33 -2.36
C ARG A 75 -14.95 -14.22 -2.97
N VAL A 76 -15.38 -15.34 -3.56
CA VAL A 76 -14.49 -16.15 -4.39
C VAL A 76 -13.96 -15.30 -5.54
N GLY A 77 -12.64 -15.23 -5.68
CA GLY A 77 -11.97 -14.38 -6.65
C GLY A 77 -11.44 -13.05 -6.12
N ASP A 78 -11.84 -12.63 -4.91
CA ASP A 78 -11.19 -11.49 -4.23
C ASP A 78 -9.69 -11.80 -4.01
N GLU A 79 -8.86 -10.76 -4.02
CA GLU A 79 -7.40 -10.90 -3.90
C GLU A 79 -6.95 -10.43 -2.52
N ILE A 80 -6.05 -11.18 -1.89
CA ILE A 80 -5.49 -10.83 -0.59
C ILE A 80 -3.97 -10.94 -0.62
N GLY A 81 -3.27 -9.94 -0.10
CA GLY A 81 -1.82 -9.97 -0.08
C GLY A 81 -1.24 -8.96 0.90
N GLU A 82 0.00 -9.19 1.32
CA GLU A 82 0.73 -8.24 2.16
C GLU A 82 0.69 -6.84 1.56
N ARG A 83 0.55 -5.84 2.44
CA ARG A 83 0.62 -4.41 2.11
C ARG A 83 2.05 -4.00 1.74
N MET A 84 2.68 -4.75 0.84
CA MET A 84 4.05 -4.57 0.45
C MET A 84 4.19 -3.32 -0.42
N VAL A 85 3.16 -2.90 -1.16
CA VAL A 85 3.25 -1.72 -2.03
C VAL A 85 3.50 -0.45 -1.24
N THR A 86 2.77 -0.17 -0.15
CA THR A 86 2.99 1.04 0.65
C THR A 86 4.36 1.01 1.33
N VAL A 87 4.78 -0.15 1.84
CA VAL A 87 6.11 -0.31 2.46
C VAL A 87 7.22 -0.16 1.41
N ILE A 88 7.08 -0.77 0.23
CA ILE A 88 8.03 -0.63 -0.87
C ILE A 88 8.09 0.83 -1.33
N VAL A 89 6.95 1.49 -1.54
CA VAL A 89 6.91 2.91 -1.93
C VAL A 89 7.57 3.76 -0.85
N GLY A 90 7.28 3.53 0.43
CA GLY A 90 7.93 4.24 1.54
C GLY A 90 9.44 4.01 1.59
N THR A 91 9.91 2.78 1.41
CA THR A 91 11.34 2.43 1.47
C THR A 91 12.11 2.85 0.21
N VAL A 92 11.48 2.82 -0.96
CA VAL A 92 12.12 3.19 -2.24
C VAL A 92 12.04 4.69 -2.48
N ALA A 93 10.89 5.31 -2.25
CA ALA A 93 10.68 6.74 -2.49
C ALA A 93 11.02 7.62 -1.27
N GLY A 94 10.99 7.08 -0.05
CA GLY A 94 11.30 7.82 1.18
C GLY A 94 12.74 8.33 1.25
N PRO A 95 13.77 7.49 1.07
CA PRO A 95 15.16 7.93 1.11
C PRO A 95 15.51 9.03 0.09
N PRO A 96 15.17 8.93 -1.21
CA PRO A 96 15.44 10.02 -2.14
C PRO A 96 14.63 11.27 -1.81
N PHE A 97 13.39 11.14 -1.33
CA PHE A 97 12.59 12.28 -0.88
C PHE A 97 13.23 13.02 0.31
N LEU A 98 13.66 12.30 1.34
CA LEU A 98 14.36 12.86 2.50
C LEU A 98 15.71 13.49 2.11
N PHE A 99 16.40 12.89 1.15
CA PHE A 99 17.63 13.44 0.62
C PHE A 99 17.41 14.79 -0.08
N VAL A 100 16.42 14.88 -0.97
CA VAL A 100 16.05 16.14 -1.64
C VAL A 100 15.58 17.18 -0.61
N LEU A 101 14.69 16.80 0.30
CA LEU A 101 14.16 17.68 1.35
C LEU A 101 15.29 18.20 2.27
N GLY A 102 16.21 17.34 2.69
CA GLY A 102 17.35 17.70 3.53
C GLY A 102 18.30 18.67 2.82
N ASN A 103 18.54 18.48 1.53
CA ASN A 103 19.36 19.39 0.73
C ASN A 103 18.70 20.77 0.58
N VAL A 104 17.39 20.82 0.29
CA VAL A 104 16.63 22.08 0.19
C VAL A 104 16.59 22.80 1.54
N ALA A 105 16.38 22.09 2.64
CA ALA A 105 16.40 22.67 3.98
C ALA A 105 17.79 23.23 4.35
N THR A 106 18.86 22.49 4.03
CA THR A 106 20.25 22.93 4.27
C THR A 106 20.59 24.17 3.45
N LEU A 107 20.14 24.22 2.19
CA LEU A 107 20.30 25.39 1.33
C LEU A 107 19.53 26.59 1.87
N GLY A 108 18.26 26.41 2.26
CA GLY A 108 17.43 27.47 2.85
C GLY A 108 18.08 28.07 4.10
N ILE A 109 18.56 27.24 5.02
CA ILE A 109 19.26 27.69 6.23
C ILE A 109 20.54 28.46 5.87
N ARG A 110 21.30 28.01 4.86
CA ARG A 110 22.49 28.73 4.38
C ARG A 110 22.18 30.08 3.74
N LEU A 111 21.01 30.24 3.14
CA LEU A 111 20.53 31.53 2.60
C LEU A 111 19.87 32.42 3.67
N GLY A 112 19.84 31.98 4.94
CA GLY A 112 19.23 32.74 6.05
C GLY A 112 17.71 32.55 6.16
N VAL A 113 17.12 31.58 5.45
CA VAL A 113 15.71 31.22 5.56
C VAL A 113 15.50 30.43 6.87
N PRO A 114 14.57 30.85 7.75
CA PRO A 114 14.26 30.09 8.96
C PRO A 114 13.77 28.68 8.63
N ALA A 115 14.21 27.67 9.39
CA ALA A 115 13.91 26.25 9.11
C ALA A 115 12.41 25.92 8.99
N TYR A 116 11.55 26.63 9.73
CA TYR A 116 10.10 26.48 9.65
C TYR A 116 9.47 27.05 8.36
N VAL A 117 10.19 27.92 7.65
CA VAL A 117 9.81 28.45 6.32
C VAL A 117 10.39 27.58 5.21
N ALA A 118 11.56 26.97 5.40
CA ALA A 118 12.21 26.16 4.38
C ALA A 118 11.50 24.82 4.09
N ILE A 119 10.91 24.18 5.11
CA ILE A 119 10.26 22.86 4.98
C ILE A 119 8.95 22.90 4.16
N PRO A 120 8.05 23.90 4.32
CA PRO A 120 6.80 23.96 3.56
C PRO A 120 6.90 24.60 2.16
N VAL A 121 8.01 25.25 1.82
CA VAL A 121 8.18 25.93 0.51
C VAL A 121 8.46 24.93 -0.61
N ALA A 122 9.17 23.85 -0.33
CA ALA A 122 9.54 22.84 -1.34
C ALA A 122 8.36 22.20 -2.11
N PRO A 123 7.17 21.96 -1.51
CA PRO A 123 6.00 21.44 -2.24
C PRO A 123 5.02 22.52 -2.72
N SER A 124 5.19 23.79 -2.35
CA SER A 124 4.13 24.80 -2.52
C SER A 124 4.18 25.55 -3.85
N ASP A 125 5.34 25.65 -4.50
CA ASP A 125 5.49 26.44 -5.73
C ASP A 125 5.00 25.74 -7.02
N ASP A 126 4.74 24.43 -6.99
CA ASP A 126 4.38 23.66 -8.20
C ASP A 126 2.87 23.60 -8.48
N LEU A 127 2.04 24.27 -7.67
CA LEU A 127 0.58 24.33 -7.86
C LEU A 127 0.08 25.63 -8.51
N SER A 128 0.96 26.61 -8.73
CA SER A 128 0.62 27.88 -9.38
C SER A 128 0.77 27.82 -10.91
N VAL A 129 -0.06 27.00 -11.58
CA VAL A 129 -0.32 27.21 -13.01
C VAL A 129 -1.14 28.51 -13.13
N GLN A 130 -0.50 29.59 -13.57
CA GLN A 130 -1.21 30.81 -13.95
C GLN A 130 -2.07 30.49 -15.18
N ARG A 131 -3.38 30.28 -14.96
CA ARG A 131 -4.37 30.38 -16.05
C ARG A 131 -4.43 31.84 -16.48
N SER A 132 -3.68 32.20 -17.51
CA SER A 132 -3.85 33.46 -18.23
C SER A 132 -5.24 33.49 -18.88
N PRO A 133 -6.05 34.55 -18.68
CA PRO A 133 -7.33 34.67 -19.37
C PRO A 133 -7.06 35.05 -20.82
N ILE A 134 -7.31 34.10 -21.73
CA ILE A 134 -7.34 34.35 -23.17
C ILE A 134 -8.45 35.38 -23.43
N ARG A 135 -8.06 36.60 -23.83
CA ARG A 135 -8.98 37.65 -24.30
C ARG A 135 -9.38 37.32 -25.74
N PRO A 136 -10.67 37.12 -26.07
CA PRO A 136 -11.09 37.01 -27.46
C PRO A 136 -11.10 38.41 -28.11
N ARG A 137 -10.53 38.52 -29.31
CA ARG A 137 -10.83 39.55 -30.30
C ARG A 137 -11.38 38.86 -31.53
#